data_AF-B7UG18-F1
#
_entry.id   AF-B7UG18-F1
#
_cell.length_a   1.000
_cell.length_b   1.000
_cell.length_c   1.000
_cell.angle_alpha   90.00
_cell.angle_beta   90.00
_cell.angle_gamma   90.00
#
_symmetry.space_group_name_H-M   'P 1'
#
loop_
_entity.id
_entity.type
_entity.pdbx_description
1 polymer ?
#
loop_
_entity_poly.entity_id
_entity_poly.type
_entity_poly.pdbx_seq_one_letter_code
_entity_poly.pdbx_strand_id
1 'polypeptide(L)'
;MEFEIKGVKYRAAKLSVFDQLKVTRKLLPVLAGMMSDFGSIRSRLPADGKIDTVKFEQLKPVFEAMLPRIAEELSSLTEEDTNAIIHPCLAVVSRKHMDGWTPVFNSGQLMFDDIDLLTMLQLVARVVADSLGNFLPTPLTSTTQSLQQG
;
A
#
# COMPACT_ATOMS: atom_id res chain seq x y z
N MET A 1 -1.09 -1.58 -14.26
CA MET A 1 -1.31 -2.91 -13.65
C MET A 1 -2.81 -3.19 -13.53
N GLU A 2 -3.26 -4.44 -13.72
CA GLU A 2 -4.63 -4.87 -13.41
C GLU A 2 -4.63 -5.76 -12.16
N PHE A 3 -5.68 -5.69 -11.34
CA PHE A 3 -5.81 -6.45 -10.10
C PHE A 3 -7.27 -6.54 -9.64
N GLU A 4 -7.54 -7.40 -8.66
CA GLU A 4 -8.89 -7.60 -8.12
C GLU A 4 -8.93 -7.34 -6.61
N ILE A 5 -10.02 -6.74 -6.14
CA ILE A 5 -10.36 -6.55 -4.74
C ILE A 5 -11.84 -6.87 -4.57
N LYS A 6 -12.18 -7.77 -3.63
CA LYS A 6 -13.58 -8.16 -3.33
C LYS A 6 -14.41 -8.54 -4.57
N GLY A 7 -13.82 -9.25 -5.54
CA GLY A 7 -14.52 -9.65 -6.78
C GLY A 7 -14.65 -8.54 -7.84
N VAL A 8 -14.16 -7.33 -7.55
CA VAL A 8 -14.20 -6.18 -8.46
C VAL A 8 -12.83 -6.02 -9.12
N LYS A 9 -12.83 -5.94 -10.45
CA LYS A 9 -11.61 -5.73 -11.24
C LYS A 9 -11.26 -4.25 -11.31
N TYR A 10 -10.00 -3.96 -11.05
CA TYR A 10 -9.41 -2.63 -11.11
C TYR A 10 -8.19 -2.65 -12.03
N ARG A 11 -7.85 -1.47 -12.54
CA ARG A 11 -6.56 -1.21 -13.17
C ARG A 11 -6.01 0.11 -12.67
N ALA A 12 -4.70 0.19 -12.55
CA ALA A 12 -3.99 1.42 -12.26
C ALA A 12 -3.02 1.74 -13.40
N ALA A 13 -3.05 2.99 -13.85
CA ALA A 13 -1.98 3.56 -14.67
C ALA A 13 -0.80 3.96 -13.78
N LYS A 14 0.37 4.17 -14.40
CA LYS A 14 1.56 4.63 -13.69
C LYS A 14 1.36 6.09 -13.27
N LEU A 15 1.74 6.43 -12.04
CA LEU A 15 1.84 7.83 -11.61
C LEU A 15 2.79 8.62 -12.52
N SER A 16 2.51 9.91 -12.71
CA SER A 16 3.47 10.81 -13.34
C SER A 16 4.75 10.90 -12.49
N VAL A 17 5.90 11.23 -13.08
CA VAL A 17 7.16 11.33 -12.33
C VAL A 17 7.08 12.38 -11.22
N PHE A 18 6.33 13.48 -11.45
CA PHE A 18 6.11 14.51 -10.44
C PHE A 18 5.23 14.01 -9.29
N ASP A 19 4.16 13.27 -9.59
CA ASP A 19 3.32 12.67 -8.57
C ASP A 19 4.08 11.60 -7.80
N GLN A 20 4.90 10.78 -8.46
CA GLN A 20 5.77 9.82 -7.79
C GLN A 20 6.70 10.53 -6.82
N LEU A 21 7.41 11.58 -7.26
CA LEU A 21 8.31 12.34 -6.39
C LEU A 21 7.56 12.96 -5.19
N LYS A 22 6.37 13.51 -5.43
CA LYS A 22 5.52 14.10 -4.39
C LYS A 22 5.06 13.05 -3.37
N VAL A 23 4.47 11.97 -3.85
CA VAL A 23 3.99 10.84 -3.03
C VAL A 23 5.15 10.23 -2.25
N THR A 24 6.28 9.93 -2.89
CA THR A 24 7.47 9.37 -2.25
C THR A 24 7.99 10.27 -1.14
N ARG A 25 8.14 11.58 -1.37
CA ARG A 25 8.64 12.51 -0.35
C ARG A 25 7.77 12.57 0.90
N LYS A 26 6.45 12.41 0.75
CA LYS A 26 5.49 12.46 1.86
C LYS A 26 5.36 11.11 2.57
N LEU A 27 5.45 10.02 1.83
CA LEU A 27 5.25 8.69 2.37
C LEU A 27 6.54 8.09 2.99
N LEU A 28 7.72 8.44 2.47
CA LEU A 28 8.99 7.86 2.93
C LEU A 28 9.28 8.12 4.42
N PRO A 29 9.04 9.32 5.00
CA PRO A 29 9.22 9.55 6.44
C PRO A 29 8.32 8.67 7.29
N VAL A 30 7.06 8.50 6.90
CA VAL A 30 6.08 7.63 7.58
C VAL A 30 6.54 6.17 7.55
N LEU A 31 7.00 5.70 6.38
CA LEU A 31 7.54 4.34 6.21
C LEU A 31 8.81 4.13 7.03
N ALA A 32 9.71 5.12 7.10
CA ALA A 32 10.93 5.06 7.89
C ALA A 32 10.64 4.99 9.39
N GLY A 33 9.68 5.80 9.87
CA GLY A 33 9.19 5.75 11.25
C GLY A 33 8.67 4.36 11.62
N MET A 34 7.83 3.78 10.77
CA MET A 34 7.31 2.42 10.97
C MET A 34 8.39 1.34 10.93
N MET A 35 9.39 1.43 10.04
CA MET A 35 10.47 0.42 9.92
C MET A 35 11.41 0.39 11.11
N SER A 36 11.75 1.54 11.70
CA SER A 36 12.54 1.61 12.93
C SER A 36 11.90 0.76 14.04
N ASP A 37 10.57 0.82 14.13
CA ASP A 37 9.80 0.07 15.12
C ASP A 37 9.56 -1.38 14.68
N PHE A 38 9.44 -1.66 13.37
CA PHE A 38 9.31 -3.02 12.84
C PHE A 38 10.56 -3.87 13.11
N GLY A 39 11.76 -3.27 13.13
CA GLY A 39 12.98 -3.97 13.54
C GLY A 39 12.90 -4.53 14.97
N SER A 40 12.28 -3.77 15.87
CA SER A 40 12.05 -4.19 17.27
C SER A 40 10.99 -5.30 17.37
N ILE A 41 9.97 -5.29 16.51
CA ILE A 41 8.87 -6.26 16.50
C ILE A 41 9.23 -7.54 15.73
N ARG A 42 10.10 -7.45 14.72
CA ARG A 42 10.60 -8.61 13.95
C ARG A 42 11.30 -9.64 14.85
N SER A 43 11.95 -9.18 15.91
CA SER A 43 12.53 -10.07 16.94
C SER A 43 11.49 -10.89 17.72
N ARG A 44 10.22 -10.51 17.64
CA ARG A 44 9.07 -11.14 18.31
C ARG A 44 8.12 -11.86 17.35
N LEU A 45 8.37 -11.79 16.05
CA LEU A 45 7.62 -12.49 15.01
C LEU A 45 8.23 -13.88 14.77
N PRO A 46 7.42 -14.93 14.56
CA PRO A 46 7.94 -16.26 14.19
C PRO A 46 8.80 -16.17 12.93
N ALA A 47 9.93 -16.89 12.91
CA ALA A 47 10.95 -16.83 11.86
C ALA A 47 10.47 -17.24 10.45
N ASP A 48 9.30 -17.86 10.34
CA ASP A 48 8.72 -18.32 9.07
C ASP A 48 8.02 -17.16 8.33
N GLY A 49 8.82 -16.25 7.79
CA GLY A 49 8.42 -15.05 7.03
C GLY A 49 7.72 -15.33 5.70
N LYS A 50 6.65 -16.13 5.68
CA LYS A 50 5.75 -16.29 4.54
C LYS A 50 4.61 -15.27 4.66
N ILE A 51 4.76 -14.13 3.99
CA ILE A 51 3.78 -13.03 3.96
C ILE A 51 2.58 -13.36 3.03
N ASP A 52 2.51 -14.55 2.45
CA ASP A 52 1.53 -14.81 1.38
C ASP A 52 0.11 -15.18 1.83
N THR A 53 -0.14 -15.39 3.12
CA THR A 53 -1.53 -15.54 3.64
C THR A 53 -1.62 -15.17 5.11
N VAL A 54 -1.19 -13.96 5.48
CA VAL A 54 -1.30 -13.57 6.90
C VAL A 54 -2.77 -13.33 7.24
N LYS A 55 -3.39 -14.30 7.92
CA LYS A 55 -4.72 -14.15 8.52
C LYS A 55 -4.66 -13.00 9.52
N PHE A 56 -5.65 -12.12 9.51
CA PHE A 56 -5.72 -10.93 10.36
C PHE A 56 -5.47 -11.26 11.86
N GLU A 57 -5.89 -12.45 12.30
CA GLU A 57 -5.65 -12.99 13.65
C GLU A 57 -4.16 -13.15 14.01
N GLN A 58 -3.29 -13.47 13.06
CA GLN A 58 -1.84 -13.60 13.30
C GLN A 58 -1.13 -12.25 13.29
N LEU A 59 -1.72 -11.25 12.62
CA LEU A 59 -1.23 -9.87 12.64
C LEU A 59 -1.72 -9.10 13.85
N LYS A 60 -2.80 -9.51 14.52
CA LYS A 60 -3.34 -8.82 15.71
C LYS A 60 -2.29 -8.37 16.72
N PRO A 61 -1.38 -9.23 17.23
CA PRO A 61 -0.40 -8.80 18.23
C PRO A 61 0.63 -7.80 17.67
N VAL A 62 0.96 -7.90 16.37
CA VAL A 62 1.81 -6.92 15.68
C VAL A 62 1.06 -5.60 15.49
N PHE A 63 -0.20 -5.68 15.10
CA PHE A 63 -1.06 -4.54 14.86
C PHE A 63 -1.35 -3.78 16.16
N GLU A 64 -1.63 -4.48 17.26
CA GLU A 64 -1.79 -3.90 18.60
C GLU A 64 -0.50 -3.24 19.09
N ALA A 65 0.66 -3.86 18.85
CA ALA A 65 1.95 -3.26 19.19
C ALA A 65 2.29 -2.02 18.33
N MET A 66 1.83 -1.99 17.08
CA MET A 66 2.05 -0.87 16.16
C MET A 66 0.95 0.20 16.23
N LEU A 67 -0.19 -0.08 16.86
CA LEU A 67 -1.33 0.83 16.91
C LEU A 67 -0.98 2.22 17.45
N PRO A 68 -0.20 2.36 18.54
CA PRO A 68 0.21 3.68 19.04
C PRO A 68 1.05 4.45 18.01
N ARG A 69 1.94 3.75 17.30
CA ARG A 69 2.78 4.37 16.28
C ARG A 69 1.97 4.76 15.05
N ILE A 70 1.07 3.89 14.60
CA ILE A 70 0.13 4.21 13.52
C ILE A 70 -0.68 5.46 13.90
N ALA A 71 -1.17 5.54 15.14
CA ALA A 71 -1.89 6.72 15.62
C ALA A 71 -1.01 7.98 15.62
N GLU A 72 0.23 7.89 16.07
CA GLU A 72 1.20 9.00 16.07
C GLU A 72 1.51 9.48 14.64
N GLU A 73 1.87 8.56 13.74
CA GLU A 73 2.16 8.87 12.33
C GLU A 73 0.93 9.46 11.63
N LEU A 74 -0.26 8.85 11.80
CA LEU A 74 -1.50 9.38 11.23
C LEU A 74 -1.85 10.77 11.80
N SER A 75 -1.57 11.02 13.08
CA SER A 75 -1.80 12.34 13.68
C SER A 75 -0.79 13.40 13.20
N SER A 76 0.39 12.97 12.76
CA SER A 76 1.43 13.85 12.22
C SER A 76 1.19 14.25 10.77
N LEU A 77 0.38 13.46 10.04
CA LEU A 77 0.00 13.74 8.67
C LEU A 77 -1.07 14.83 8.65
N THR A 78 -0.75 15.96 8.02
CA THR A 78 -1.75 16.98 7.74
C THR A 78 -2.80 16.44 6.76
N GLU A 79 -3.98 17.07 6.75
CA GLU A 79 -4.99 16.76 5.72
C GLU A 79 -4.43 17.02 4.31
N GLU A 80 -3.61 18.07 4.15
CA GLU A 80 -2.92 18.36 2.91
C GLU A 80 -1.97 17.23 2.48
N ASP A 81 -1.18 16.69 3.41
CA ASP A 81 -0.26 15.57 3.14
C ASP A 81 -1.01 14.28 2.80
N THR A 82 -2.11 14.03 3.51
CA THR A 82 -2.99 12.89 3.26
C THR A 82 -3.57 12.96 1.85
N ASN A 83 -4.12 14.11 1.47
CA ASN A 83 -4.68 14.35 0.15
C ASN A 83 -3.61 14.32 -0.95
N ALA A 84 -2.41 14.83 -0.66
CA ALA A 84 -1.25 14.79 -1.54
C ALA A 84 -0.76 13.37 -1.87
N ILE A 85 -1.09 12.38 -1.03
CA ILE A 85 -0.80 10.96 -1.27
C ILE A 85 -2.00 10.27 -1.92
N ILE A 86 -3.18 10.39 -1.32
CA ILE A 86 -4.38 9.62 -1.70
C ILE A 86 -4.89 10.06 -3.08
N HIS A 87 -5.02 11.36 -3.34
CA HIS A 87 -5.66 11.83 -4.57
C HIS A 87 -4.89 11.44 -5.84
N PRO A 88 -3.56 11.63 -5.94
CA PRO A 88 -2.82 11.19 -7.12
C PRO A 88 -2.90 9.67 -7.31
N CYS A 89 -2.85 8.90 -6.23
CA CYS A 89 -2.96 7.44 -6.31
C CYS A 89 -4.32 6.99 -6.83
N LEU A 90 -5.41 7.57 -6.33
CA LEU A 90 -6.76 7.21 -6.80
C LEU A 90 -7.06 7.73 -8.21
N ALA A 91 -6.50 8.88 -8.60
CA ALA A 91 -6.72 9.48 -9.92
C ALA A 91 -6.23 8.59 -11.08
N VAL A 92 -5.26 7.70 -10.84
CA VAL A 92 -4.76 6.75 -11.84
C VAL A 92 -5.48 5.41 -11.83
N VAL A 93 -6.48 5.23 -10.96
CA VAL A 93 -7.22 3.96 -10.81
C VAL A 93 -8.55 4.01 -11.56
N SER A 94 -8.84 2.93 -12.28
CA SER A 94 -10.15 2.69 -12.90
C SER A 94 -10.70 1.34 -12.47
N ARG A 95 -12.01 1.24 -12.34
CA ARG A 95 -12.77 0.01 -12.09
C ARG A 95 -13.36 -0.50 -13.40
N LYS A 96 -13.39 -1.82 -13.59
CA LYS A 96 -14.16 -2.44 -14.67
C LYS A 96 -15.64 -2.25 -14.35
N HIS A 97 -16.34 -1.54 -15.22
CA HIS A 97 -17.75 -1.23 -15.04
C HIS A 97 -18.47 -1.35 -16.38
N MET A 98 -19.50 -2.22 -16.43
CA MET A 98 -20.13 -2.65 -17.69
C MET A 98 -19.05 -3.10 -18.70
N ASP A 99 -19.08 -2.58 -19.91
CA ASP A 99 -18.12 -2.91 -20.97
C ASP A 99 -16.83 -2.08 -20.89
N GLY A 100 -16.75 -1.10 -19.98
CA GLY A 100 -15.68 -0.10 -19.93
C GLY A 100 -14.82 -0.14 -18.67
N TRP A 101 -13.88 0.80 -18.62
CA TRP A 101 -13.08 1.13 -17.46
C TRP A 101 -13.41 2.55 -17.02
N THR A 102 -13.93 2.69 -15.80
CA THR A 102 -14.41 3.97 -15.28
C THR A 102 -13.49 4.44 -14.14
N PRO A 103 -13.05 5.71 -14.14
CA PRO A 103 -12.25 6.25 -13.05
C PRO A 103 -12.94 6.06 -11.69
N VAL A 104 -12.19 5.63 -10.68
CA VAL A 104 -12.75 5.47 -9.32
C VAL A 104 -12.82 6.78 -8.55
N PHE A 105 -12.07 7.78 -9.01
CA PHE A 105 -11.92 9.06 -8.34
C PHE A 105 -11.91 10.19 -9.36
N ASN A 106 -12.70 11.22 -9.09
CA ASN A 106 -12.79 12.41 -9.92
C ASN A 106 -13.12 13.63 -9.05
N SER A 107 -12.49 14.77 -9.35
CA SER A 107 -12.76 16.05 -8.69
C SER A 107 -12.82 16.00 -7.15
N GLY A 108 -11.96 15.20 -6.51
CA GLY A 108 -11.91 15.09 -5.05
C GLY A 108 -12.89 14.07 -4.44
N GLN A 109 -13.62 13.31 -5.26
CA GLN A 109 -14.65 12.38 -4.78
C GLN A 109 -14.48 10.98 -5.37
N LEU A 110 -14.83 9.97 -4.57
CA LEU A 110 -14.98 8.60 -5.06
C LEU A 110 -16.26 8.49 -5.88
N MET A 111 -16.19 7.78 -7.00
CA MET A 111 -17.31 7.61 -7.94
C MET A 111 -18.18 6.40 -7.64
N PHE A 112 -17.83 5.61 -6.64
CA PHE A 112 -18.46 4.34 -6.32
C PHE A 112 -18.65 4.21 -4.81
N ASP A 113 -19.92 4.15 -4.37
CA ASP A 113 -20.27 4.09 -2.95
C ASP A 113 -19.84 2.79 -2.26
N ASP A 114 -19.60 1.71 -3.03
CA ASP A 114 -19.10 0.43 -2.52
C ASP A 114 -17.60 0.45 -2.19
N ILE A 115 -16.88 1.52 -2.54
CA ILE A 115 -15.48 1.70 -2.14
C ILE A 115 -15.43 2.21 -0.70
N ASP A 116 -15.37 1.27 0.24
CA ASP A 116 -15.12 1.58 1.65
C ASP A 116 -13.66 1.99 1.92
N LEU A 117 -13.40 2.47 3.14
CA LEU A 117 -12.07 2.92 3.56
C LEU A 117 -10.99 1.86 3.33
N LEU A 118 -11.25 0.60 3.66
CA LEU A 118 -10.28 -0.47 3.49
C LEU A 118 -9.97 -0.72 2.01
N THR A 119 -10.99 -0.72 1.16
CA THR A 119 -10.83 -0.86 -0.29
C THR A 119 -10.03 0.33 -0.84
N MET A 120 -10.36 1.55 -0.44
CA MET A 120 -9.62 2.75 -0.85
C MET A 120 -8.15 2.67 -0.43
N LEU A 121 -7.85 2.27 0.81
CA LEU A 121 -6.46 2.09 1.28
C LEU A 121 -5.73 1.01 0.49
N GLN A 122 -6.40 -0.09 0.14
CA GLN A 122 -5.81 -1.14 -0.72
C GLN A 122 -5.50 -0.63 -2.13
N LEU A 123 -6.37 0.20 -2.71
CA LEU A 123 -6.10 0.85 -4.01
C LEU A 123 -4.86 1.74 -3.94
N VAL A 124 -4.78 2.60 -2.92
CA VAL A 124 -3.62 3.48 -2.69
C VAL A 124 -2.36 2.66 -2.49
N ALA A 125 -2.38 1.64 -1.63
CA ALA A 125 -1.23 0.77 -1.35
C ALA A 125 -0.70 0.08 -2.61
N ARG A 126 -1.59 -0.39 -3.50
CA ARG A 126 -1.21 -1.02 -4.77
C ARG A 126 -0.48 -0.02 -5.70
N VAL A 127 -0.99 1.20 -5.82
CA VAL A 127 -0.38 2.25 -6.67
C VAL A 127 0.96 2.71 -6.11
N VAL A 128 1.03 2.87 -4.79
CA VAL A 128 2.27 3.20 -4.06
C VAL A 128 3.32 2.12 -4.27
N ALA A 129 2.97 0.83 -4.11
CA ALA A 129 3.92 -0.26 -4.26
C ALA A 129 4.54 -0.31 -5.66
N ASP A 130 3.73 -0.12 -6.71
CA ASP A 130 4.20 -0.03 -8.11
C ASP A 130 5.11 1.19 -8.34
N SER A 131 4.77 2.31 -7.70
CA SER A 131 5.52 3.57 -7.83
C SER A 131 6.84 3.58 -7.06
N LEU A 132 6.86 2.99 -5.86
CA LEU A 132 8.02 2.91 -4.97
C LEU A 132 8.90 1.68 -5.23
N GLY A 133 8.42 0.68 -5.97
CA GLY A 133 9.21 -0.52 -6.28
C GLY A 133 10.54 -0.23 -6.99
N ASN A 134 10.65 0.90 -7.68
CA ASN A 134 11.90 1.38 -8.29
C ASN A 134 12.81 2.15 -7.30
N PHE A 135 12.28 2.63 -6.18
CA PHE A 135 12.96 3.48 -5.20
C PHE A 135 13.39 2.73 -3.95
N LEU A 136 12.60 1.75 -3.52
CA LEU A 136 12.92 0.92 -2.37
C LEU A 136 13.80 -0.25 -2.83
N PRO A 137 14.91 -0.54 -2.12
CA PRO A 137 15.63 -1.78 -2.34
C PRO A 137 14.64 -2.93 -2.15
N THR A 138 14.67 -3.90 -3.06
CA THR A 138 13.80 -5.08 -3.04
C THR A 138 13.74 -5.62 -1.61
N PRO A 139 12.57 -5.69 -0.94
CA PRO A 139 12.49 -6.39 0.33
C PRO A 139 12.80 -7.84 0.00
N LEU A 140 13.94 -8.34 0.51
CA LEU A 140 14.41 -9.74 0.54
C LEU A 140 13.36 -10.71 0.01
N THR A 141 13.15 -10.78 -1.30
CA THR A 141 12.54 -11.96 -1.91
C THR A 141 13.55 -13.01 -1.52
N SER A 142 13.13 -13.92 -0.65
CA SER A 142 13.94 -15.05 -0.25
C SER A 142 14.60 -15.58 -1.52
N THR A 143 15.91 -15.35 -1.61
CA THR A 143 16.78 -16.12 -2.49
C THR A 143 16.67 -17.54 -1.97
N THR A 144 15.58 -18.22 -2.32
CA THR A 144 15.54 -19.66 -2.30
C THR A 144 16.44 -20.04 -3.45
N GLN A 145 17.70 -20.26 -3.09
CA GLN A 145 18.70 -20.96 -3.84
C GLN A 145 18.04 -22.10 -4.61
N SER A 146 17.95 -21.99 -5.93
CA SER A 146 17.98 -23.18 -6.78
C SER A 146 19.45 -23.45 -7.13
N LEU A 147 20.22 -23.85 -6.12
CA LEU A 147 21.39 -24.68 -6.32
C LEU A 147 20.95 -26.12 -6.06
N GLN A 148 21.38 -27.01 -6.96
CA GLN A 148 21.08 -28.45 -7.06
C GLN A 148 19.74 -28.83 -7.69
N GLN A 149 19.83 -29.28 -8.94
CA GLN A 149 19.83 -30.70 -9.32
C GLN A 149 20.27 -30.72 -10.79
N GLY A 150 21.35 -31.36 -11.21
CA GLY A 150 21.64 -32.80 -11.12
C GLY A 150 22.04 -33.21 -12.53
#